data_AF-A0A920AA49-F1
#
_entry.id   AF-A0A920AA49-F1
#
_cell.length_a   1.000
_cell.length_b   1.000
_cell.length_c   1.000
_cell.angle_alpha   90.00
_cell.angle_beta   90.00
_cell.angle_gamma   90.00
#
_symmetry.space_group_name_H-M   'P 1'
#
loop_
_entity.id
_entity.type
_entity.pdbx_description
1 polymer ?
#
loop_
_entity_poly.entity_id
_entity_poly.type
_entity_poly.pdbx_seq_one_letter_code
_entity_poly.pdbx_strand_id
1 'polypeptide(L)'
;MNQQNLPDKSTMASATRGLRRVFIRDLVLPARIGIHDHEREQAQPVIINVDASVEEASEGTAGKPTRAPPALLPMWCATKP
;
A
#
# COMPACT_ATOMS: atom_id res chain seq x y z
N MET A 1 26.74 5.62 -7.69
CA MET A 1 26.56 5.02 -6.35
C MET A 1 25.56 5.89 -5.59
N ASN A 2 24.27 5.54 -5.67
CA ASN A 2 23.19 6.30 -5.05
C ASN A 2 22.93 5.72 -3.66
N GLN A 3 23.74 6.12 -2.67
CA GLN A 3 23.49 5.77 -1.28
C GLN A 3 22.66 6.89 -0.66
N GLN A 4 21.34 6.76 -0.79
CA GLN A 4 20.42 7.58 -0.02
C GLN A 4 20.53 7.14 1.44
N ASN A 5 20.98 8.06 2.30
CA ASN A 5 21.07 7.89 3.74
C ASN A 5 19.67 7.68 4.31
N LEU A 6 19.18 6.44 4.33
CA LEU A 6 17.95 6.08 5.02
C LEU A 6 18.18 6.34 6.52
N PRO A 7 17.20 6.90 7.25
CA PRO A 7 17.27 7.00 8.71
C PRO A 7 17.65 5.62 9.25
N ASP A 8 18.51 5.59 10.28
CA ASP A 8 19.01 4.35 10.86
C ASP A 8 17.88 3.33 10.94
N LYS A 9 18.02 2.21 10.21
CA LYS A 9 16.97 1.17 10.08
C LYS A 9 16.41 0.74 11.43
N SER A 10 17.20 0.92 12.50
CA SER A 10 16.84 0.72 13.90
C SER A 10 15.64 1.58 14.36
N THR A 11 15.48 2.80 13.86
CA THR A 11 14.38 3.72 14.23
C THR A 11 13.05 3.36 13.57
N MET A 12 13.06 2.53 12.52
CA MET A 12 11.85 2.16 11.77
C MET A 12 10.96 1.13 12.50
N ALA A 13 11.48 0.46 13.53
CA ALA A 13 10.72 -0.45 14.37
C ALA A 13 10.88 -0.03 15.84
N SER A 14 9.77 0.10 16.56
CA SER A 14 9.81 0.40 18.00
C SER A 14 8.61 -0.23 18.69
N ALA A 15 8.84 -1.31 19.42
CA ALA A 15 7.80 -1.97 20.21
C ALA A 15 7.19 -1.03 21.24
N THR A 16 8.01 -0.18 21.89
CA THR A 16 7.56 0.81 22.87
C THR A 16 6.62 1.86 22.28
N ARG A 17 6.81 2.22 21.00
CA ARG A 17 5.96 3.18 20.28
C ARG A 17 4.85 2.52 19.48
N GLY A 18 4.71 1.19 19.56
CA GLY A 18 3.80 0.44 18.69
C GLY A 18 4.09 0.69 17.21
N LEU A 19 5.37 0.73 16.81
CA LEU A 19 5.79 0.87 15.41
C LEU A 19 6.30 -0.47 14.88
N ARG A 20 5.59 -1.04 13.91
CA ARG A 20 5.98 -2.26 13.19
C ARG A 20 6.62 -1.89 11.86
N ARG A 21 7.78 -2.48 11.57
CA ARG A 21 8.38 -2.37 10.24
C ARG A 21 7.79 -3.45 9.33
N VAL A 22 7.18 -3.03 8.22
CA VAL A 22 6.64 -3.89 7.17
C VAL A 22 7.49 -3.72 5.93
N PHE A 23 7.91 -4.85 5.34
CA PHE A 23 8.68 -4.84 4.12
C PHE A 23 7.99 -5.68 3.04
N ILE A 24 8.01 -5.18 1.80
CA ILE A 24 7.65 -5.94 0.61
C ILE A 24 8.94 -6.11 -0.19
N ARG A 25 9.30 -7.37 -0.47
CA ARG A 25 10.45 -7.69 -1.30
C ARG A 25 10.00 -8.17 -2.67
N ASP A 26 10.75 -7.74 -3.67
CA ASP A 26 10.69 -8.24 -5.03
C ASP A 26 9.30 -8.12 -5.69
N LEU A 27 8.57 -7.03 -5.43
CA LEU A 27 7.28 -6.79 -6.06
C LEU A 27 7.47 -6.46 -7.54
N VAL A 28 7.17 -7.43 -8.40
CA VAL A 28 7.27 -7.27 -9.86
C VAL A 28 5.98 -6.65 -10.41
N LEU A 29 6.08 -5.49 -11.04
CA LEU A 29 4.95 -4.81 -11.69
C LEU A 29 5.31 -4.38 -13.11
N PRO A 30 4.36 -4.39 -14.07
CA PRO A 30 4.55 -3.75 -15.35
C PRO A 30 4.50 -2.22 -15.18
N ALA A 31 5.50 -1.50 -15.66
CA ALA A 31 5.53 -0.04 -15.69
C ALA A 31 6.06 0.47 -17.03
N ARG A 32 5.73 1.71 -17.42
CA ARG A 32 6.28 2.37 -18.62
C ARG A 32 7.22 3.47 -18.13
N ILE A 33 8.52 3.23 -18.22
CA ILE A 33 9.52 4.14 -17.66
C ILE A 33 10.64 4.31 -18.67
N GLY A 34 10.77 5.52 -19.20
CA GLY A 34 11.84 5.89 -20.12
C GLY A 34 11.51 7.13 -20.93
N ILE A 35 12.47 7.58 -21.73
CA ILE A 35 12.39 8.81 -22.54
C ILE A 35 12.01 8.48 -23.99
N HIS A 36 12.40 7.31 -24.49
CA HIS A 36 12.17 6.90 -25.86
C HIS A 36 10.74 6.40 -26.08
N ASP A 37 10.24 6.53 -27.30
CA ASP A 37 8.85 6.14 -27.63
C ASP A 37 8.56 4.66 -27.32
N HIS A 38 9.52 3.77 -27.58
CA HIS A 38 9.37 2.35 -27.24
C HIS A 38 9.21 2.11 -25.72
N GLU A 39 9.85 2.91 -24.87
CA GLU A 39 9.75 2.82 -23.40
C GLU A 39 8.40 3.39 -22.88
N ARG A 40 7.78 4.30 -23.63
CA ARG A 40 6.48 4.90 -23.30
C ARG A 40 5.32 4.04 -23.79
N GLU A 41 5.51 3.29 -24.87
CA GLU A 41 4.48 2.43 -25.47
C GLU A 41 4.46 1.03 -24.83
N GLN A 42 5.62 0.46 -24.53
CA GLN A 42 5.74 -0.89 -24.00
C GLN A 42 5.98 -0.87 -22.49
N ALA A 43 5.23 -1.70 -21.75
CA ALA A 43 5.44 -1.87 -20.32
C ALA A 43 6.64 -2.81 -20.08
N GLN A 44 7.55 -2.38 -19.24
CA GLN A 44 8.69 -3.15 -18.76
C GLN A 44 8.45 -3.65 -17.32
N PRO A 45 8.89 -4.86 -16.97
CA PRO A 45 8.82 -5.35 -15.60
C PRO A 45 9.77 -4.55 -14.71
N VAL A 46 9.24 -3.97 -13.64
CA VAL A 46 10.01 -3.29 -12.60
C VAL A 46 9.88 -4.05 -11.28
N ILE A 47 10.97 -4.10 -10.53
CA ILE A 47 11.02 -4.71 -9.20
C ILE A 47 10.99 -3.59 -8.17
N ILE A 48 9.95 -3.57 -7.33
CA ILE A 48 9.76 -2.57 -6.29
C ILE A 48 10.02 -3.23 -4.93
N ASN A 49 10.86 -2.59 -4.12
CA ASN A 49 11.07 -2.97 -2.73
C ASN A 49 10.51 -1.86 -1.85
N VAL A 50 9.64 -2.22 -0.92
CA VAL A 50 8.99 -1.28 0.01
C VAL A 50 9.46 -1.57 1.42
N ASP A 51 9.77 -0.51 2.17
CA ASP A 51 10.09 -0.56 3.59
C ASP A 51 9.30 0.55 4.28
N ALA A 52 8.40 0.17 5.18
CA ALA A 52 7.46 1.09 5.80
C ALA A 52 7.38 0.84 7.31
N SER A 53 7.31 1.93 8.09
CA SER A 53 6.92 1.88 9.49
C SER A 53 5.41 2.06 9.61
N VAL A 54 4.75 1.14 10.28
CA VAL A 54 3.29 1.12 10.48
C VAL A 54 3.02 1.23 11.97
N GLU A 55 2.22 2.22 12.35
CA GLU A 55 1.69 2.31 13.71
C GLU A 55 0.66 1.21 13.96
N GLU A 56 0.81 0.51 15.07
CA GLU A 56 -0.15 -0.47 15.52
C GLU A 56 -1.43 0.24 15.95
N ALA A 57 -2.54 -0.04 15.27
CA ALA A 57 -3.84 0.35 15.78
C ALA A 57 -4.09 -0.42 17.09
N SER A 58 -4.06 0.31 18.21
CA SER A 58 -4.63 -0.23 19.45
C SER A 58 -6.12 -0.48 19.19
N GLU A 59 -6.60 -1.69 19.49
CA GLU A 59 -8.00 -2.12 19.26
C GLU A 59 -9.05 -1.29 20.04
N GLY A 60 -8.69 -0.14 20.62
CA GLY A 60 -9.56 0.76 21.38
C GLY A 60 -10.12 1.95 20.61
N THR A 61 -9.71 2.23 19.37
CA THR A 61 -10.32 3.31 18.57
C THR A 61 -10.37 2.94 17.10
N ALA A 62 -11.02 1.81 16.80
CA ALA A 62 -11.61 1.62 15.48
C ALA A 62 -12.45 2.87 15.18
N GLY A 63 -11.96 3.71 14.27
CA GLY A 63 -12.79 4.73 13.64
C GLY A 63 -14.07 4.02 13.23
N LYS A 64 -15.21 4.43 13.82
CA LYS A 64 -16.51 3.91 13.41
C LYS A 64 -16.53 3.96 11.89
N PRO A 65 -16.73 2.85 11.15
CA PRO A 65 -17.28 3.01 9.83
C PRO A 65 -18.60 3.74 10.09
N THR A 66 -18.70 5.01 9.70
CA THR A 66 -19.98 5.70 9.62
C THR A 66 -20.83 4.82 8.74
N ARG A 67 -21.65 3.97 9.36
CA ARG A 67 -22.76 3.29 8.70
C ARG A 67 -23.57 4.43 8.11
N ALA A 68 -23.58 4.55 6.79
CA ALA A 68 -24.58 5.34 6.10
C ALA A 68 -25.95 4.89 6.63
N PRO A 69 -26.89 5.83 6.87
CA PRO A 69 -28.24 5.48 7.31
C PRO A 69 -28.86 4.48 6.32
N PRO A 70 -29.62 3.47 6.79
CA PRO A 70 -30.25 2.48 5.93
C PRO A 70 -31.43 3.11 5.19
N ALA A 71 -31.14 3.87 4.16
CA ALA A 71 -32.06 4.20 3.09
C ALA A 71 -31.22 4.32 1.82
N LEU A 72 -31.60 3.57 0.77
CA LEU A 72 -30.92 3.44 -0.53
C LEU A 72 -29.89 2.31 -0.61
N LEU A 73 -30.32 1.08 -0.29
CA LEU A 73 -29.84 -0.08 -1.06
C LEU A 73 -30.64 -0.10 -2.38
N PRO A 74 -30.01 0.07 -3.56
CA PRO A 74 -30.70 -0.24 -4.80
C PRO A 74 -30.93 -1.76 -4.85
N MET A 75 -32.18 -2.08 -5.09
CA MET A 75 -32.77 -3.40 -5.25
C MET A 75 -32.18 -4.10 -6.48
N TRP A 76 -30.92 -4.54 -6.43
CA TRP A 76 -30.28 -5.29 -7.52
C TRP A 76 -29.79 -6.66 -7.03
N CYS A 77 -30.74 -7.50 -6.67
CA CYS A 77 -30.58 -8.95 -6.63
C CYS A 77 -31.95 -9.59 -6.90
N ALA A 78 -32.45 -9.41 -8.12
CA ALA A 78 -33.60 -10.15 -8.62
C ALA A 78 -33.36 -10.54 -10.08
N THR A 79 -32.36 -11.39 -10.32
CA THR A 79 -32.38 -12.28 -11.48
C THR A 79 -31.50 -13.49 -11.19
N LYS A 80 -32.14 -14.58 -10.79
CA LYS A 80 -31.67 -15.95 -11.03
C LYS A 80 -32.82 -16.71 -11.71
N PRO A 81 -32.48 -17.65 -12.61
CA PRO A 81 -33.35 -18.14 -13.69
C PRO A 81 -34.58 -18.90 -13.19
#